data_AF-A0A8S4S5I8-F1
#
_entry.id   AF-A0A8S4S5I8-F1
#
_cell.length_a   1.000
_cell.length_b   1.000
_cell.length_c   1.000
_cell.angle_alpha   90.00
_cell.angle_beta   90.00
_cell.angle_gamma   90.00
#
_symmetry.space_group_name_H-M   'P 1'
#
loop_
_entity.id
_entity.type
_entity.pdbx_description
1 polymer ?
#
loop_
_entity_poly.entity_id
_entity_poly.type
_entity_poly.pdbx_seq_one_letter_code
_entity_poly.pdbx_strand_id
1 'polypeptide(L)'
;MLSRYLAISANQTLNGNTEIHVPFNLVAGWCLEAEALPPSHRAGKLVALRLLCEATAAQAQGPGAPSACNGRPHLAHLQLYQRALHHGLTGEDRSVVDVLVEHAAPRYLSLALEGYSLLLLDFVHASTVVLNSSDCGPSCPRTAAVTFLGSLLALPDGLMNAPMLQPYPHQYNTVSCPDLKEHVLNIVVRVCRREGAAAARCAGACALAAHCCHLLASRTACPRLPSYVTCLLQMLMVHRFYHRLKN
;
A
#
# COMPACT_ATOMS: atom_id res chain seq x y z
N MET A 1 16.82 -16.66 -11.53
CA MET A 1 17.73 -15.78 -10.77
C MET A 1 16.95 -14.88 -9.79
N LEU A 2 15.99 -14.07 -10.24
CA LEU A 2 15.15 -13.21 -9.37
C LEU A 2 14.40 -13.96 -8.25
N SER A 3 13.83 -15.14 -8.55
CA SER A 3 13.20 -15.99 -7.52
C SER A 3 14.20 -16.47 -6.45
N ARG A 4 15.48 -16.64 -6.79
CA ARG A 4 16.53 -16.93 -5.79
C ARG A 4 16.85 -15.69 -4.95
N TYR A 5 16.83 -14.49 -5.51
CA TYR A 5 16.98 -13.25 -4.74
C TYR A 5 15.80 -13.00 -3.78
N LEU A 6 14.57 -13.30 -4.20
CA LEU A 6 13.41 -13.31 -3.29
C LEU A 6 13.59 -14.35 -2.17
N ALA A 7 14.04 -15.56 -2.50
CA ALA A 7 14.32 -16.58 -1.49
C ALA A 7 15.44 -16.15 -0.53
N ILE A 8 16.47 -15.45 -1.02
CA ILE A 8 17.53 -14.87 -0.19
C ILE A 8 16.96 -13.76 0.71
N SER A 9 16.15 -12.87 0.16
CA SER A 9 15.47 -11.81 0.94
C SER A 9 14.56 -12.37 2.03
N ALA A 10 13.95 -13.54 1.81
CA ALA A 10 13.03 -14.17 2.77
C ALA A 10 13.71 -15.04 3.84
N ASN A 11 14.92 -15.57 3.59
CA ASN A 11 15.51 -16.65 4.40
C ASN A 11 16.84 -16.31 5.12
N GLN A 12 17.19 -15.05 5.33
CA GLN A 12 18.49 -14.74 5.95
C GLN A 12 18.35 -13.92 7.24
N THR A 13 18.08 -14.60 8.36
CA THR A 13 18.53 -14.17 9.68
C THR A 13 19.95 -14.70 9.91
N LEU A 14 20.97 -13.87 9.72
CA LEU A 14 22.31 -14.21 10.20
C LEU A 14 22.32 -14.00 11.72
N ASN A 15 22.56 -15.06 12.50
CA ASN A 15 22.62 -15.03 13.97
C ASN A 15 21.38 -14.46 14.72
N GLY A 16 20.19 -14.54 14.12
CA GLY A 16 18.94 -14.11 14.75
C GLY A 16 18.71 -12.60 14.86
N ASN A 17 19.73 -11.77 14.61
CA ASN A 17 19.67 -10.31 14.81
C ASN A 17 20.06 -9.47 13.58
N THR A 18 20.47 -10.09 12.47
CA THR A 18 20.81 -9.38 11.22
C THR A 18 20.01 -9.95 10.07
N GLU A 19 18.99 -9.18 9.62
CA GLU A 19 18.28 -9.44 8.38
C GLU A 19 19.15 -8.97 7.20
N ILE A 20 19.52 -9.90 6.31
CA ILE A 20 20.25 -9.57 5.09
C ILE A 20 19.25 -9.27 3.99
N HIS A 21 19.16 -7.99 3.63
CA HIS A 21 18.31 -7.52 2.54
C HIS A 21 19.12 -7.28 1.27
N VAL A 22 18.51 -7.58 0.12
CA VAL A 22 19.15 -7.32 -1.18
C VAL A 22 19.16 -5.81 -1.43
N PRO A 23 20.31 -5.17 -1.67
CA PRO A 23 20.36 -3.72 -1.89
C PRO A 23 19.57 -3.31 -3.14
N PHE A 24 18.74 -2.26 -3.02
CA PHE A 24 17.89 -1.78 -4.13
C PHE A 24 18.70 -1.49 -5.40
N ASN A 25 19.82 -0.78 -5.29
CA ASN A 25 20.63 -0.41 -6.45
C ASN A 25 21.23 -1.61 -7.20
N LEU A 26 21.37 -2.78 -6.55
CA LEU A 26 21.88 -4.00 -7.19
C LEU A 26 20.84 -4.65 -8.09
N VAL A 27 19.57 -4.61 -7.68
CA VAL A 27 18.48 -5.31 -8.38
C VAL A 27 17.63 -4.40 -9.25
N ALA A 28 17.67 -3.08 -9.02
CA ALA A 28 16.80 -2.12 -9.67
C ALA A 28 16.88 -2.20 -11.19
N GLY A 29 18.09 -2.15 -11.77
CA GLY A 29 18.28 -2.20 -13.23
C GLY A 29 17.62 -3.43 -13.87
N TRP A 30 17.94 -4.63 -13.37
CA TRP A 30 17.37 -5.87 -13.92
C TRP A 30 15.87 -5.99 -13.73
N CYS A 31 15.34 -5.52 -12.60
CA CYS A 31 13.90 -5.62 -12.36
C CYS A 31 13.11 -4.59 -13.19
N LEU A 32 13.69 -3.42 -13.45
CA LEU A 32 13.10 -2.41 -14.34
C LEU A 32 13.17 -2.86 -15.81
N GLU A 33 14.27 -3.50 -16.23
CA GLU A 33 14.34 -4.15 -17.54
C GLU A 33 13.31 -5.28 -17.69
N ALA A 34 13.01 -6.00 -16.60
CA ALA A 34 11.98 -7.03 -16.61
C ALA A 34 10.57 -6.46 -16.87
N GLU A 35 10.29 -5.20 -16.52
CA GLU A 35 9.01 -4.53 -16.85
C GLU A 35 8.79 -4.50 -18.38
N ALA A 36 9.86 -4.26 -19.14
CA ALA A 36 9.85 -4.14 -20.59
C ALA A 36 9.70 -5.48 -21.34
N LEU A 37 9.73 -6.62 -20.64
CA LEU A 37 9.57 -7.94 -21.27
C LEU A 37 8.20 -8.08 -21.96
N PRO A 38 8.04 -8.99 -22.94
CA PRO A 38 6.74 -9.28 -23.52
C PRO A 38 5.79 -9.97 -22.52
N PRO A 39 4.46 -9.93 -22.75
CA PRO A 39 3.47 -10.53 -21.85
C PRO A 39 3.63 -12.06 -21.68
N SER A 40 4.34 -12.74 -22.58
CA SER A 40 4.72 -14.15 -22.44
C SER A 40 5.56 -14.45 -21.20
N HIS A 41 6.28 -13.46 -20.65
CA HIS A 41 7.12 -13.60 -19.46
C HIS A 41 6.46 -13.05 -18.19
N ARG A 42 5.13 -13.07 -18.11
CA ARG A 42 4.33 -12.49 -17.01
C ARG A 42 4.82 -12.89 -15.61
N ALA A 43 5.07 -14.17 -15.37
CA ALA A 43 5.52 -14.64 -14.05
C ALA A 43 6.84 -13.99 -13.61
N GLY A 44 7.78 -13.78 -14.56
CA GLY A 44 9.04 -13.10 -14.30
C GLY A 44 8.85 -11.63 -13.94
N LYS A 45 7.90 -10.95 -14.60
CA LYS A 45 7.55 -9.55 -14.29
C LYS A 45 7.03 -9.38 -12.87
N LEU A 46 6.11 -10.25 -12.44
CA LEU A 46 5.53 -10.19 -11.10
C LEU A 46 6.59 -10.39 -10.01
N VAL A 47 7.49 -11.35 -10.23
CA VAL A 47 8.64 -11.61 -9.35
C VAL A 47 9.59 -10.41 -9.29
N ALA A 48 9.88 -9.78 -10.44
CA ALA A 48 10.73 -8.59 -10.52
C ALA A 48 10.13 -7.39 -9.77
N LEU A 49 8.83 -7.11 -9.99
CA LEU A 49 8.12 -6.03 -9.31
C LEU A 49 8.04 -6.25 -7.81
N ARG A 50 7.77 -7.49 -7.37
CA ARG A 50 7.79 -7.84 -5.95
C ARG A 50 9.16 -7.59 -5.34
N LEU A 51 10.23 -8.06 -6.00
CA LEU A 51 11.60 -7.86 -5.51
C LEU A 51 11.97 -6.38 -5.43
N LEU A 52 11.54 -5.57 -6.39
CA LEU A 52 11.71 -4.11 -6.33
C LEU A 52 11.06 -3.53 -5.08
N CYS A 53 9.78 -3.85 -4.84
CA CYS A 53 9.05 -3.33 -3.68
C CYS A 53 9.72 -3.73 -2.37
N GLU A 54 10.07 -5.02 -2.21
CA GLU A 54 10.74 -5.54 -1.02
C GLU A 54 12.13 -4.90 -0.82
N ALA A 55 12.93 -4.76 -1.87
CA ALA A 55 14.25 -4.14 -1.79
C ALA A 55 14.19 -2.63 -1.47
N THR A 56 13.23 -1.90 -2.05
CA THR A 56 12.99 -0.49 -1.69
C THR A 56 12.59 -0.37 -0.23
N ALA A 57 11.73 -1.27 0.24
CA ALA A 57 11.22 -1.23 1.60
C ALA A 57 12.32 -1.57 2.62
N ALA A 58 13.10 -2.62 2.36
CA ALA A 58 14.21 -3.02 3.21
C ALA A 58 15.28 -1.92 3.36
N GLN A 59 15.60 -1.21 2.28
CA GLN A 59 16.62 -0.17 2.32
C GLN A 59 16.23 1.02 3.22
N ALA A 60 14.94 1.28 3.41
CA ALA A 60 14.46 2.34 4.30
C ALA A 60 14.49 1.97 5.79
N GLN A 61 14.74 0.70 6.16
CA GLN A 61 14.61 0.18 7.53
C GLN A 61 15.91 0.06 8.33
N GLY A 62 17.09 0.39 7.78
CA GLY A 62 18.37 0.01 8.42
C GLY A 62 19.18 1.15 9.06
N PRO A 63 19.34 1.16 10.41
CA PRO A 63 20.50 1.73 11.12
C PRO A 63 21.74 0.81 11.13
N GLY A 64 21.66 -0.39 10.51
CA GLY A 64 22.71 -1.43 10.56
C GLY A 64 23.12 -2.01 9.21
N ALA A 65 22.70 -1.41 8.08
CA ALA A 65 23.26 -1.78 6.78
C ALA A 65 24.74 -1.35 6.74
N PRO A 66 25.68 -2.20 6.30
CA PRO A 66 27.10 -1.85 6.30
C PRO A 66 27.32 -0.55 5.50
N SER A 67 28.03 0.41 6.11
CA SER A 67 28.41 1.72 5.53
C SER A 67 29.17 1.66 4.18
N ALA A 68 29.38 0.47 3.62
CA ALA A 68 30.03 0.26 2.33
C ALA A 68 29.12 0.59 1.13
N CYS A 69 27.80 0.74 1.34
CA CYS A 69 26.89 1.26 0.34
C CYS A 69 26.34 2.59 0.87
N ASN A 70 26.61 3.71 0.17
CA ASN A 70 25.94 4.99 0.43
C ASN A 70 24.43 4.79 0.25
N GLY A 71 23.73 4.36 1.31
CA GLY A 71 22.47 3.59 1.31
C GLY A 71 21.21 4.32 0.81
N ARG A 72 21.37 5.35 0.00
CA ARG A 72 20.28 6.00 -0.71
C ARG A 72 20.05 5.32 -2.06
N PRO A 73 18.79 5.11 -2.47
CA PRO A 73 18.51 4.68 -3.83
C PRO A 73 19.05 5.74 -4.78
N HIS A 74 19.73 5.32 -5.84
CA HIS A 74 20.14 6.24 -6.89
C HIS A 74 18.88 6.93 -7.44
N LEU A 75 18.90 8.26 -7.55
CA LEU A 75 17.72 9.05 -7.91
C LEU A 75 17.05 8.55 -9.19
N ALA A 76 17.85 8.18 -10.21
CA ALA A 76 17.31 7.64 -11.46
C ALA A 76 16.56 6.31 -11.25
N HIS A 77 17.07 5.41 -10.40
CA HIS A 77 16.38 4.15 -10.09
C HIS A 77 15.10 4.39 -9.29
N LEU A 78 15.08 5.41 -8.41
CA LEU A 78 13.89 5.79 -7.67
C LEU A 78 12.80 6.35 -8.60
N GLN A 79 13.18 7.22 -9.54
CA GLN A 79 12.26 7.77 -10.54
C GLN A 79 11.70 6.68 -11.45
N LEU A 80 12.54 5.74 -11.90
CA LEU A 80 12.09 4.60 -12.68
C LEU A 80 11.17 3.67 -11.88
N TYR A 81 11.44 3.47 -10.58
CA TYR A 81 10.54 2.74 -9.70
C TYR A 81 9.17 3.42 -9.56
N GLN A 82 9.13 4.75 -9.35
CA GLN A 82 7.87 5.49 -9.29
C GLN A 82 7.09 5.42 -10.61
N ARG A 83 7.80 5.46 -11.75
CA ARG A 83 7.20 5.26 -13.07
C ARG A 83 6.61 3.85 -13.22
N ALA A 84 7.35 2.82 -12.81
CA ALA A 84 6.87 1.44 -12.84
C ALA A 84 5.65 1.24 -11.94
N LEU A 85 5.62 1.90 -10.76
CA LEU A 85 4.46 1.91 -9.88
C LEU A 85 3.26 2.59 -10.54
N HIS A 86 3.43 3.80 -11.08
CA HIS A 86 2.35 4.53 -11.76
C HIS A 86 1.74 3.69 -12.89
N HIS A 87 2.58 3.14 -13.79
CA HIS A 87 2.12 2.27 -14.87
C HIS A 87 1.45 0.99 -14.37
N GLY A 88 2.01 0.34 -13.34
CA GLY A 88 1.49 -0.92 -12.85
C GLY A 88 0.18 -0.77 -12.06
N LEU A 89 0.01 0.33 -11.31
CA LEU A 89 -1.19 0.61 -10.51
C LEU A 89 -2.37 1.11 -11.36
N THR A 90 -2.09 1.76 -12.48
CA THR A 90 -3.10 2.27 -13.43
C THR A 90 -3.32 1.36 -14.63
N GLY A 91 -2.57 0.27 -14.74
CA GLY A 91 -2.62 -0.69 -15.84
C GLY A 91 -3.77 -1.69 -15.74
N GLU A 92 -3.96 -2.45 -16.82
CA GLU A 92 -5.05 -3.44 -16.94
C GLU A 92 -4.71 -4.81 -16.34
N ASP A 93 -3.43 -5.15 -16.17
CA ASP A 93 -3.03 -6.46 -15.62
C ASP A 93 -3.29 -6.51 -14.11
N ARG A 94 -4.40 -7.15 -13.75
CA ARG A 94 -4.81 -7.33 -12.37
C ARG A 94 -3.75 -7.95 -11.47
N SER A 95 -2.95 -8.88 -11.98
CA SER A 95 -1.90 -9.52 -11.18
C SER A 95 -0.77 -8.55 -10.82
N VAL A 96 -0.49 -7.59 -11.70
CA VAL A 96 0.48 -6.52 -11.43
C VAL A 96 -0.07 -5.61 -10.34
N VAL A 97 -1.33 -5.16 -10.49
CA VAL A 97 -2.01 -4.35 -9.47
C VAL A 97 -1.98 -5.05 -8.11
N ASP A 98 -2.31 -6.35 -8.07
CA ASP A 98 -2.36 -7.09 -6.82
C ASP A 98 -0.97 -7.20 -6.16
N VAL A 99 0.08 -7.47 -6.93
CA VAL A 99 1.47 -7.50 -6.41
C VAL A 99 1.90 -6.14 -5.86
N LEU A 100 1.61 -5.05 -6.56
CA LEU A 100 2.00 -3.71 -6.12
C LEU A 100 1.21 -3.25 -4.89
N VAL A 101 -0.08 -3.55 -4.84
CA VAL A 101 -0.91 -3.24 -3.67
C VAL A 101 -0.46 -4.07 -2.47
N GLU A 102 -0.10 -5.34 -2.65
CA GLU A 102 0.38 -6.19 -1.55
C GLU A 102 1.73 -5.70 -0.98
N HIS A 103 2.70 -5.42 -1.87
CA HIS A 103 4.08 -5.26 -1.45
C HIS A 103 4.55 -3.79 -1.36
N ALA A 104 4.00 -2.87 -2.16
CA ALA A 104 4.38 -1.46 -2.11
C ALA A 104 3.48 -0.66 -1.17
N ALA A 105 2.17 -0.83 -1.26
CA ALA A 105 1.20 0.07 -0.62
C ALA A 105 1.34 0.17 0.92
N PRO A 106 1.45 -0.94 1.69
CA PRO A 106 1.45 -0.87 3.17
C PRO A 106 2.59 -0.01 3.74
N ARG A 107 3.69 0.08 3.00
CA ARG A 107 4.90 0.77 3.46
C ARG A 107 5.14 2.08 2.72
N TYR A 108 4.50 2.33 1.58
CA TYR A 108 4.78 3.46 0.69
C TYR A 108 4.90 4.81 1.41
N LEU A 109 3.92 5.14 2.26
CA LEU A 109 3.91 6.41 3.01
C LEU A 109 5.03 6.49 4.07
N SER A 110 5.38 5.36 4.69
CA SER A 110 6.44 5.29 5.70
C SER A 110 7.85 5.42 5.11
N LEU A 111 8.02 5.10 3.82
CA LEU A 111 9.30 5.20 3.13
C LEU A 111 9.73 6.66 2.89
N ALA A 112 8.78 7.61 2.96
CA ALA A 112 9.02 9.02 2.73
C ALA A 112 9.85 9.30 1.46
N LEU A 113 9.58 8.55 0.39
CA LEU A 113 10.29 8.68 -0.88
C LEU A 113 10.11 10.10 -1.44
N GLU A 114 11.13 10.64 -2.09
CA GLU A 114 11.02 11.93 -2.77
C GLU A 114 9.89 11.88 -3.79
N GLY A 115 8.92 12.82 -3.71
CA GLY A 115 7.75 12.82 -4.59
C GLY A 115 6.67 11.79 -4.25
N TYR A 116 6.62 11.26 -3.01
CA TYR A 116 5.59 10.29 -2.61
C TYR A 116 4.14 10.77 -2.80
N SER A 117 3.88 12.08 -2.80
CA SER A 117 2.53 12.60 -3.08
C SER A 117 2.03 12.26 -4.48
N LEU A 118 2.95 12.06 -5.45
CA LEU A 118 2.62 11.82 -6.84
C LEU A 118 1.77 10.58 -7.04
N LEU A 119 1.99 9.50 -6.29
CA LEU A 119 1.27 8.23 -6.49
C LEU A 119 0.08 8.03 -5.55
N LEU A 120 -0.31 9.04 -4.75
CA LEU A 120 -1.41 8.89 -3.79
C LEU A 120 -2.72 8.50 -4.49
N LEU A 121 -3.05 9.17 -5.61
CA LEU A 121 -4.25 8.84 -6.38
C LEU A 121 -4.13 7.47 -7.06
N ASP A 122 -2.96 7.07 -7.54
CA ASP A 122 -2.73 5.75 -8.14
C ASP A 122 -2.97 4.64 -7.13
N PHE A 123 -2.43 4.77 -5.92
CA PHE A 123 -2.65 3.78 -4.86
C PHE A 123 -4.10 3.77 -4.36
N VAL A 124 -4.77 4.93 -4.26
CA VAL A 124 -6.19 4.99 -3.91
C VAL A 124 -7.05 4.34 -5.00
N HIS A 125 -6.75 4.59 -6.27
CA HIS A 125 -7.38 3.96 -7.42
C HIS A 125 -7.20 2.43 -7.36
N ALA A 126 -5.97 1.95 -7.34
CA ALA A 126 -5.64 0.53 -7.28
C ALA A 126 -6.27 -0.17 -6.07
N SER A 127 -6.21 0.44 -4.88
CA SER A 127 -6.86 -0.07 -3.67
C SER A 127 -8.38 -0.18 -3.84
N THR A 128 -9.01 0.77 -4.53
CA THR A 128 -10.45 0.73 -4.82
C THR A 128 -10.79 -0.39 -5.80
N VAL A 129 -9.98 -0.60 -6.83
CA VAL A 129 -10.13 -1.75 -7.75
C VAL A 129 -9.96 -3.07 -6.97
N VAL A 130 -8.99 -3.16 -6.06
CA VAL A 130 -8.82 -4.30 -5.14
C VAL A 130 -10.07 -4.56 -4.31
N LEU A 131 -10.62 -3.53 -3.67
CA LEU A 131 -11.76 -3.69 -2.77
C LEU A 131 -13.10 -3.90 -3.48
N ASN A 132 -13.19 -3.60 -4.78
CA ASN A 132 -14.40 -3.81 -5.58
C ASN A 132 -14.40 -5.16 -6.31
N SER A 133 -13.29 -5.90 -6.34
CA SER A 133 -13.30 -7.25 -6.89
C SER A 133 -14.16 -8.19 -6.03
N SER A 134 -14.84 -9.12 -6.69
CA SER A 134 -15.57 -10.21 -6.05
C SER A 134 -14.63 -11.26 -5.41
N ASP A 135 -13.36 -11.26 -5.80
CA ASP A 135 -12.35 -12.12 -5.19
C ASP A 135 -12.04 -11.66 -3.75
N CYS A 136 -12.29 -12.57 -2.82
CA CYS A 136 -11.99 -12.46 -1.39
C CYS A 136 -11.02 -13.56 -0.94
N GLY A 137 -10.34 -14.22 -1.88
CA GLY A 137 -9.34 -15.25 -1.61
C GLY A 137 -8.11 -14.69 -0.89
N PRO A 138 -7.29 -15.56 -0.27
CA PRO A 138 -6.13 -15.17 0.51
C PRO A 138 -5.02 -14.50 -0.32
N SER A 139 -5.03 -14.67 -1.65
CA SER A 139 -4.10 -14.04 -2.58
C SER A 139 -4.49 -12.61 -2.96
N CYS A 140 -5.72 -12.18 -2.68
CA CYS A 140 -6.18 -10.84 -3.01
C CYS A 140 -5.75 -9.86 -1.90
N PRO A 141 -5.03 -8.76 -2.22
CA PRO A 141 -4.35 -7.91 -1.24
C PRO A 141 -5.29 -6.89 -0.56
N ARG A 142 -6.47 -7.35 -0.15
CA ARG A 142 -7.54 -6.50 0.41
C ARG A 142 -7.11 -5.84 1.71
N THR A 143 -6.40 -6.58 2.57
CA THR A 143 -5.88 -6.06 3.84
C THR A 143 -4.82 -4.98 3.59
N ALA A 144 -3.91 -5.22 2.64
CA ALA A 144 -2.88 -4.25 2.25
C ALA A 144 -3.49 -2.96 1.69
N ALA A 145 -4.50 -3.07 0.81
CA ALA A 145 -5.26 -1.95 0.28
C ALA A 145 -5.89 -1.09 1.40
N VAL A 146 -6.61 -1.72 2.33
CA VAL A 146 -7.26 -0.99 3.44
C VAL A 146 -6.23 -0.37 4.38
N THR A 147 -5.10 -1.04 4.58
CA THR A 147 -4.01 -0.54 5.45
C THR A 147 -3.43 0.74 4.87
N PHE A 148 -3.13 0.77 3.56
CA PHE A 148 -2.67 1.98 2.87
C PHE A 148 -3.70 3.12 2.98
N LEU A 149 -4.97 2.84 2.69
CA LEU A 149 -6.06 3.82 2.81
C LEU A 149 -6.16 4.38 4.23
N GLY A 150 -6.04 3.52 5.25
CA GLY A 150 -6.03 3.93 6.65
C GLY A 150 -4.84 4.82 7.01
N SER A 151 -3.64 4.45 6.56
CA SER A 151 -2.43 5.25 6.78
C SER A 151 -2.51 6.62 6.10
N LEU A 152 -3.15 6.73 4.93
CA LEU A 152 -3.37 7.99 4.23
C LEU A 152 -4.23 8.97 5.06
N LEU A 153 -5.24 8.47 5.80
CA LEU A 153 -6.06 9.30 6.69
C LEU A 153 -5.25 9.98 7.82
N ALA A 154 -4.10 9.42 8.19
CA ALA A 154 -3.21 9.97 9.20
C ALA A 154 -2.27 11.07 8.65
N LEU A 155 -2.21 11.29 7.33
CA LEU A 155 -1.37 12.33 6.75
C LEU A 155 -1.91 13.74 7.06
N PRO A 156 -1.04 14.76 7.19
CA PRO A 156 -1.47 16.14 7.36
C PRO A 156 -2.33 16.62 6.18
N ASP A 157 -3.37 17.40 6.46
CA ASP A 157 -4.32 17.86 5.43
C ASP A 157 -3.65 18.72 4.35
N GLY A 158 -2.62 19.50 4.72
CA GLY A 158 -1.85 20.33 3.78
C GLY A 158 -1.19 19.52 2.65
N LEU A 159 -0.95 18.23 2.84
CA LEU A 159 -0.39 17.36 1.82
C LEU A 159 -1.38 17.08 0.67
N MET A 160 -2.69 17.22 0.91
CA MET A 160 -3.71 17.00 -0.12
C MET A 160 -3.71 18.07 -1.22
N ASN A 161 -3.03 19.20 -0.96
CA ASN A 161 -2.79 20.26 -1.93
C ASN A 161 -1.52 20.03 -2.77
N ALA A 162 -0.71 19.03 -2.43
CA ALA A 162 0.49 18.68 -3.21
C ALA A 162 0.09 18.13 -4.58
N PRO A 163 0.96 18.24 -5.60
CA PRO A 163 0.72 17.62 -6.89
C PRO A 163 0.67 16.09 -6.77
N MET A 164 -0.36 15.50 -7.37
CA MET A 164 -0.60 14.06 -7.49
C MET A 164 -0.80 13.73 -8.97
N LEU A 165 -0.25 12.61 -9.45
CA LEU A 165 -0.54 12.14 -10.79
C LEU A 165 -2.01 11.73 -10.88
N GLN A 166 -2.64 12.06 -12.01
CA GLN A 166 -3.94 11.48 -12.33
C GLN A 166 -3.77 9.98 -12.63
N PRO A 167 -4.67 9.11 -12.16
CA PRO A 167 -4.56 7.66 -12.31
C PRO A 167 -4.96 7.21 -13.73
N TYR A 168 -4.29 7.76 -14.73
CA TYR A 168 -4.46 7.41 -16.14
C TYR A 168 -3.20 6.73 -16.65
N PRO A 169 -3.31 5.55 -17.27
CA PRO A 169 -2.15 4.88 -17.81
C PRO A 169 -1.47 5.76 -18.88
N HIS A 170 -0.14 5.84 -18.80
CA HIS A 170 0.71 6.57 -19.74
C HIS A 170 0.53 8.10 -19.80
N GLN A 171 -0.14 8.71 -18.81
CA GLN A 171 -0.29 10.16 -18.73
C GLN A 171 0.31 10.69 -17.42
N TYR A 172 1.06 11.79 -17.50
CA TYR A 172 1.79 12.36 -16.37
C TYR A 172 1.24 13.71 -15.92
N ASN A 173 -0.08 13.90 -16.06
CA ASN A 173 -0.75 15.12 -15.64
C ASN A 173 -0.91 15.14 -14.12
N THR A 174 -0.59 16.27 -13.50
CA THR A 174 -0.73 16.44 -12.06
C THR A 174 -1.98 17.23 -11.68
N VAL A 175 -2.54 16.90 -10.54
CA VAL A 175 -3.71 17.55 -9.94
C VAL A 175 -3.53 17.61 -8.43
N SER A 176 -4.13 18.60 -7.76
CA SER A 176 -4.32 18.57 -6.31
C SER A 176 -5.71 18.01 -5.98
N CYS A 177 -5.84 17.30 -4.86
CA CYS A 177 -7.09 16.65 -4.49
C CYS A 177 -7.41 16.94 -3.02
N PRO A 178 -7.93 18.13 -2.69
CA PRO A 178 -8.21 18.52 -1.31
C PRO A 178 -9.19 17.57 -0.61
N ASP A 179 -10.13 16.99 -1.35
CA ASP A 179 -11.16 16.08 -0.82
C ASP A 179 -10.70 14.61 -0.74
N LEU A 180 -9.43 14.31 -1.03
CA LEU A 180 -8.93 12.93 -1.09
C LEU A 180 -9.15 12.17 0.23
N LYS A 181 -8.90 12.81 1.37
CA LYS A 181 -9.10 12.17 2.68
C LYS A 181 -10.58 11.87 2.96
N GLU A 182 -11.51 12.73 2.51
CA GLU A 182 -12.94 12.45 2.64
C GLU A 182 -13.34 11.28 1.74
N HIS A 183 -12.83 11.24 0.51
CA HIS A 183 -13.06 10.11 -0.40
C HIS A 183 -12.56 8.78 0.20
N VAL A 184 -11.33 8.78 0.71
CA VAL A 184 -10.72 7.61 1.39
C VAL A 184 -11.53 7.20 2.62
N LEU A 185 -12.00 8.16 3.44
CA LEU A 185 -12.81 7.87 4.60
C LEU A 185 -14.14 7.21 4.23
N ASN A 186 -14.79 7.65 3.14
CA ASN A 186 -16.00 7.01 2.62
C ASN A 186 -15.73 5.56 2.18
N ILE A 187 -14.56 5.29 1.56
CA ILE A 187 -14.14 3.92 1.24
C ILE A 187 -13.97 3.09 2.51
N VAL A 188 -13.25 3.60 3.52
CA VAL A 188 -13.03 2.88 4.80
C VAL A 188 -14.35 2.58 5.51
N VAL A 189 -15.29 3.52 5.55
CA VAL A 189 -16.63 3.28 6.13
C VAL A 189 -17.40 2.20 5.36
N ARG A 190 -17.30 2.19 4.02
CA ARG A 190 -17.88 1.11 3.19
C ARG A 190 -17.25 -0.24 3.52
N VAL A 191 -15.91 -0.29 3.68
CA VAL A 191 -15.16 -1.50 4.06
C VAL A 191 -15.69 -2.04 5.39
N CYS A 192 -15.77 -1.20 6.43
CA CYS A 192 -16.30 -1.59 7.74
C CYS A 192 -17.68 -2.26 7.66
N ARG A 193 -18.54 -1.78 6.75
CA ARG A 193 -19.92 -2.26 6.61
C ARG A 193 -20.07 -3.49 5.73
N ARG A 194 -19.29 -3.61 4.66
CA ARG A 194 -19.58 -4.54 3.54
C ARG A 194 -18.45 -5.50 3.20
N GLU A 195 -17.23 -5.28 3.68
CA GLU A 195 -16.06 -6.06 3.30
C GLU A 195 -16.21 -7.53 3.68
N GLY A 196 -16.07 -8.48 2.76
CA GLY A 196 -16.19 -9.92 3.07
C GLY A 196 -15.00 -10.48 3.84
N ALA A 197 -13.79 -10.00 3.56
CA ALA A 197 -12.56 -10.50 4.16
C ALA A 197 -12.39 -9.98 5.60
N ALA A 198 -12.34 -10.87 6.59
CA ALA A 198 -12.26 -10.51 8.00
C ALA A 198 -11.05 -9.63 8.32
N ALA A 199 -9.86 -9.97 7.81
CA ALA A 199 -8.64 -9.19 8.02
C ALA A 199 -8.74 -7.77 7.46
N ALA A 200 -9.25 -7.60 6.24
CA ALA A 200 -9.47 -6.29 5.63
C ALA A 200 -10.54 -5.48 6.38
N ARG A 201 -11.61 -6.13 6.83
CA ARG A 201 -12.66 -5.49 7.63
C ARG A 201 -12.11 -5.00 8.97
N CYS A 202 -11.27 -5.79 9.64
CA CYS A 202 -10.58 -5.41 10.87
C CYS A 202 -9.62 -4.24 10.64
N ALA A 203 -8.81 -4.26 9.57
CA ALA A 203 -7.94 -3.14 9.22
C ALA A 203 -8.74 -1.85 8.99
N GLY A 204 -9.90 -1.94 8.36
CA GLY A 204 -10.82 -0.80 8.17
C GLY A 204 -11.36 -0.26 9.48
N ALA A 205 -11.74 -1.13 10.41
CA ALA A 205 -12.17 -0.73 11.75
C ALA A 205 -11.05 -0.04 12.52
N CYS A 206 -9.81 -0.55 12.47
CA CYS A 206 -8.65 0.09 13.08
C CYS A 206 -8.40 1.49 12.50
N ALA A 207 -8.46 1.64 11.17
CA ALA A 207 -8.30 2.92 10.49
C ALA A 207 -9.39 3.92 10.90
N LEU A 208 -10.66 3.49 10.91
CA LEU A 208 -11.79 4.34 11.30
C LEU A 208 -11.70 4.74 12.79
N ALA A 209 -11.32 3.81 13.66
CA ALA A 209 -11.11 4.09 15.08
C ALA A 209 -9.97 5.09 15.31
N ALA A 210 -8.83 4.92 14.62
CA ALA A 210 -7.72 5.86 14.69
C ALA A 210 -8.15 7.27 14.23
N HIS A 211 -8.95 7.36 13.16
CA HIS A 211 -9.52 8.63 12.70
C HIS A 211 -10.45 9.26 13.75
N CYS A 212 -11.35 8.49 14.37
CA CYS A 212 -12.20 8.98 15.47
C CYS A 212 -11.38 9.47 16.67
N CYS A 213 -10.35 8.72 17.08
CA CYS A 213 -9.44 9.12 18.15
C CYS A 213 -8.73 10.43 17.81
N HIS A 214 -8.28 10.60 16.57
CA HIS A 214 -7.68 11.84 16.10
C HIS A 214 -8.67 13.01 16.22
N LEU A 215 -9.89 12.88 15.69
CA LEU A 215 -10.92 13.93 15.76
C LEU A 215 -11.23 14.36 17.21
N LEU A 216 -11.33 13.38 18.12
CA LEU A 216 -11.58 13.63 19.54
C LEU A 216 -10.39 14.33 20.21
N ALA A 217 -9.17 13.89 19.92
CA ALA A 217 -7.94 14.48 20.46
C ALA A 217 -7.74 15.92 19.96
N SER A 218 -8.01 16.19 18.68
CA SER A 218 -7.91 17.50 18.06
C SER A 218 -9.10 18.41 18.34
N ARG A 219 -10.16 17.92 19.00
CA ARG A 219 -11.43 18.62 19.23
C ARG A 219 -12.01 19.22 17.95
N THR A 220 -11.84 18.53 16.83
CA THR A 220 -12.34 18.99 15.53
C THR A 220 -13.83 18.70 15.42
N ALA A 221 -14.60 19.73 15.07
CA ALA A 221 -16.04 19.58 14.89
C ALA A 221 -16.31 18.67 13.67
N CYS A 222 -16.89 17.49 13.92
CA CYS A 222 -17.25 16.55 12.87
C CYS A 222 -18.68 16.04 13.10
N PRO A 223 -19.67 16.50 12.31
CA PRO A 223 -21.07 16.07 12.47
C PRO A 223 -21.28 14.57 12.17
N ARG A 224 -20.35 13.95 11.42
CA ARG A 224 -20.39 12.52 11.05
C ARG A 224 -19.83 11.59 12.14
N LEU A 225 -19.19 12.13 13.18
CA LEU A 225 -18.56 11.33 14.24
C LEU A 225 -19.50 10.29 14.89
N PRO A 226 -20.77 10.60 15.24
CA PRO A 226 -21.69 9.60 15.78
C PRO A 226 -21.93 8.44 14.80
N SER A 227 -21.94 8.71 13.49
CA SER A 227 -22.13 7.67 12.48
C SER A 227 -20.92 6.73 12.37
N TYR A 228 -19.70 7.25 12.57
CA TYR A 228 -18.48 6.45 12.59
C TYR A 228 -18.42 5.56 13.83
N VAL A 229 -18.71 6.10 15.01
CA VAL A 229 -18.78 5.35 16.26
C VAL A 229 -19.87 4.26 16.18
N THR A 230 -21.05 4.59 15.65
CA THR A 230 -22.13 3.62 15.44
C THR A 230 -21.68 2.47 14.53
N CYS A 231 -20.97 2.78 13.44
CA CYS A 231 -20.42 1.77 12.53
C CYS A 231 -19.47 0.80 13.26
N LEU A 232 -18.56 1.32 14.08
CA LEU A 232 -17.62 0.52 14.87
C LEU A 232 -18.35 -0.36 15.90
N LEU A 233 -19.34 0.18 16.61
CA LEU A 233 -20.14 -0.57 17.59
C LEU A 233 -20.91 -1.71 16.93
N GLN A 234 -21.52 -1.46 15.77
CA GLN A 234 -22.22 -2.49 14.99
C GLN A 234 -21.29 -3.65 14.63
N MET A 235 -20.05 -3.36 14.20
CA MET A 235 -19.07 -4.40 13.90
C MET A 235 -18.73 -5.28 15.12
N LEU A 236 -18.59 -4.67 16.31
CA LEU A 236 -18.33 -5.40 17.56
C LEU A 236 -19.52 -6.26 18.00
N MET A 237 -20.76 -5.80 17.76
CA MET A 237 -21.96 -6.55 18.12
C MET A 237 -22.19 -7.77 17.24
N VAL A 238 -21.89 -7.70 15.93
CA VAL A 238 -22.01 -8.83 15.00
C VAL A 238 -21.13 -10.01 15.45
N HIS A 239 -19.94 -9.75 15.98
CA HIS A 239 -19.07 -10.81 16.52
C HIS A 239 -19.68 -11.52 17.74
N ARG A 240 -20.35 -10.78 18.64
CA ARG A 240 -21.01 -11.36 19.83
C ARG A 240 -22.21 -12.24 19.48
N PHE A 241 -22.96 -11.93 18.43
CA PHE A 241 -24.07 -12.77 17.97
C PHE A 241 -23.59 -14.07 17.32
N TYR A 242 -22.54 -14.03 16.49
CA TYR A 242 -22.01 -15.22 15.85
C TYR A 242 -21.42 -16.22 16.87
N HIS A 243 -20.81 -15.73 17.95
CA HIS A 243 -20.26 -16.59 19.00
C HIS A 243 -21.33 -17.20 19.94
N ARG A 244 -22.52 -16.59 20.04
CA ARG A 244 -23.65 -17.18 20.80
C ARG A 244 -24.43 -18.24 20.02
N LEU A 245 -24.34 -18.25 18.69
CA LEU A 245 -25.03 -19.24 17.84
C LEU A 245 -24.24 -20.54 17.65
N LYS A 246 -22.96 -20.56 18.08
CA LYS A 246 -22.08 -21.74 18.05
C LYS A 246 -21.95 -22.46 19.40
N ASN A 247 -22.58 -21.94 20.45
CA ASN A 247 -22.69 -22.55 21.77
C ASN A 247 -24.15 -22.90 22.05
#